data_AF-A0A6B3GPI3-F1
#
_entry.id   AF-A0A6B3GPI3-F1
#
_cell.length_a   1.000
_cell.length_b   1.000
_cell.length_c   1.000
_cell.angle_alpha   90.00
_cell.angle_beta   90.00
_cell.angle_gamma   90.00
#
_symmetry.space_group_name_H-M   'P 1'
#
loop_
_entity.id
_entity.type
_entity.pdbx_description
1 polymer ?
#
loop_
_entity_poly.entity_id
_entity_poly.type
_entity_poly.pdbx_seq_one_letter_code
_entity_poly.pdbx_strand_id
1 'polypeptide(L)'
;GARIALVPARRSADIPAAIGWSGPMNHEGDVARLCAVLRSWEDRFDARVVVLGFDTMIVSVGRPPATIEEARTLAAEHYAFCPDNIDQAPPHDLDAYAEKAVLNQEAWSFWWD
;
A
#
# COMPACT_ATOMS: atom_id res chain seq x y z
N GLY A 1 4.95 -0.95 20.80
CA GLY A 1 5.17 -2.37 20.46
C GLY A 1 4.01 -2.86 19.61
N ALA A 2 4.28 -3.68 18.59
CA ALA A 2 3.24 -4.23 17.72
C ALA A 2 2.35 -5.23 18.48
N ARG A 3 1.06 -5.30 18.11
CA ARG A 3 0.08 -6.26 18.65
C ARG A 3 -0.52 -7.05 17.51
N ILE A 4 -0.76 -8.33 17.74
CA ILE A 4 -1.43 -9.21 16.77
C ILE A 4 -2.94 -9.12 16.99
N ALA A 5 -3.71 -9.07 15.90
CA ALA A 5 -5.16 -9.10 15.91
C ALA A 5 -5.68 -10.05 14.82
N LEU A 6 -6.89 -10.57 15.03
CA LEU A 6 -7.65 -11.28 14.01
C LEU A 6 -8.84 -10.40 13.62
N VAL A 7 -8.99 -10.14 12.32
CA VAL A 7 -10.06 -9.29 11.79
C VAL A 7 -10.99 -10.14 10.92
N PRO A 8 -12.29 -10.22 11.23
CA PRO A 8 -13.23 -10.89 10.34
C PRO A 8 -13.43 -10.05 9.07
N ALA A 9 -12.79 -10.45 7.98
CA ALA A 9 -12.93 -9.82 6.67
C ALA A 9 -12.99 -10.89 5.58
N ARG A 10 -13.76 -10.63 4.51
CA ARG A 10 -13.84 -11.54 3.35
C ARG A 10 -12.54 -11.58 2.55
N ARG A 11 -11.81 -10.45 2.56
CA ARG A 11 -10.54 -10.22 1.86
C ARG A 11 -9.61 -9.42 2.77
N SER A 12 -8.31 -9.59 2.59
CA SER A 12 -7.32 -8.80 3.35
C SER A 12 -7.43 -7.32 3.00
N ALA A 13 -7.75 -7.02 1.74
CA ALA A 13 -8.00 -5.67 1.25
C ALA A 13 -9.14 -4.91 1.96
N ASP A 14 -10.07 -5.62 2.62
CA ASP A 14 -11.21 -5.02 3.32
C ASP A 14 -10.94 -4.73 4.80
N ILE A 15 -9.78 -5.16 5.32
CA ILE A 15 -9.41 -4.98 6.73
C ILE A 15 -9.47 -3.50 7.16
N PRO A 16 -8.96 -2.51 6.39
CA PRO A 16 -9.06 -1.10 6.77
C PRO A 16 -10.49 -0.66 7.07
N ALA A 17 -11.44 -0.99 6.20
CA ALA A 17 -12.85 -0.65 6.41
C ALA A 17 -13.47 -1.45 7.56
N ALA A 18 -13.14 -2.74 7.69
CA ALA A 18 -13.71 -3.63 8.71
C ALA A 18 -13.39 -3.17 10.15
N ILE A 19 -12.23 -2.56 10.36
CA ILE A 19 -11.82 -2.05 11.68
C ILE A 19 -12.05 -0.54 11.84
N GLY A 20 -12.59 0.13 10.83
CA GLY A 20 -12.78 1.58 10.83
C GLY A 20 -11.47 2.38 10.83
N TRP A 21 -10.43 1.87 10.17
CA TRP A 21 -9.14 2.55 10.08
C TRP A 21 -9.24 3.80 9.20
N SER A 22 -8.67 4.89 9.68
CA SER A 22 -8.72 6.21 9.05
C SER A 22 -7.34 6.88 9.00
N GLY A 23 -6.26 6.10 8.83
CA GLY A 23 -4.89 6.61 8.85
C GLY A 23 -4.62 7.70 7.80
N PRO A 24 -5.04 7.54 6.53
CA PRO A 24 -4.85 8.54 5.48
C PRO A 24 -5.77 9.78 5.62
N MET A 25 -6.29 10.11 6.80
CA MET A 25 -7.37 11.11 7.00
C MET A 25 -7.09 12.47 6.34
N ASN A 26 -5.83 12.90 6.30
CA ASN A 26 -5.43 14.17 5.67
C ASN A 26 -5.43 14.13 4.14
N HIS A 27 -5.48 12.93 3.55
CA HIS A 27 -5.32 12.67 2.11
C HIS A 27 -6.56 12.03 1.46
N GLU A 28 -7.25 11.11 2.15
CA GLU A 28 -8.46 10.44 1.67
C GLU A 28 -9.42 10.15 2.82
N GLY A 29 -10.68 10.60 2.68
CA GLY A 29 -11.75 10.39 3.66
C GLY A 29 -12.62 9.17 3.36
N ASP A 30 -12.52 8.60 2.16
CA ASP A 30 -13.28 7.45 1.71
C ASP A 30 -12.45 6.16 1.72
N VAL A 31 -12.49 5.46 2.86
CA VAL A 31 -11.82 4.15 3.04
C VAL A 31 -12.25 3.11 2.00
N ALA A 32 -13.42 3.26 1.35
CA ALA A 32 -13.86 2.34 0.31
C ALA A 32 -13.00 2.43 -0.95
N ARG A 33 -12.48 3.63 -1.29
CA ARG A 33 -11.54 3.81 -2.40
C ARG A 33 -10.21 3.14 -2.13
N LEU A 34 -9.70 3.32 -0.91
CA LEU A 34 -8.50 2.63 -0.44
C LEU A 34 -8.65 1.11 -0.58
N CYS A 35 -9.77 0.56 -0.08
CA CYS A 35 -10.07 -0.86 -0.20
C CYS A 35 -10.19 -1.31 -1.67
N ALA A 36 -10.73 -0.47 -2.57
CA ALA A 36 -10.84 -0.81 -3.98
C ALA A 36 -9.46 -0.95 -4.66
N VAL A 37 -8.51 -0.05 -4.36
CA VAL A 37 -7.13 -0.16 -4.83
C VAL A 37 -6.46 -1.41 -4.26
N LEU A 38 -6.61 -1.64 -2.96
CA LEU A 38 -6.07 -2.85 -2.30
C LEU A 38 -6.63 -4.15 -2.89
N ARG A 39 -7.91 -4.20 -3.27
CA ARG A 39 -8.50 -5.37 -3.95
C ARG A 39 -7.87 -5.60 -5.33
N SER A 40 -7.64 -4.53 -6.09
CA SER A 40 -6.95 -4.61 -7.39
C SER A 40 -5.53 -5.16 -7.23
N TRP A 41 -4.80 -4.75 -6.19
CA TRP A 41 -3.48 -5.29 -5.88
C TRP A 41 -3.54 -6.72 -5.34
N GLU A 42 -4.54 -7.06 -4.53
CA GLU A 42 -4.75 -8.42 -4.03
C GLU A 42 -4.92 -9.39 -5.21
N ASP A 43 -5.73 -9.02 -6.20
CA ASP A 43 -5.99 -9.88 -7.37
C ASP A 43 -4.76 -9.98 -8.31
N ARG A 44 -3.99 -8.90 -8.49
CA ARG A 44 -2.83 -8.85 -9.40
C ARG A 44 -1.53 -9.39 -8.80
N PHE A 45 -1.25 -9.09 -7.54
CA PHE A 45 0.07 -9.26 -6.92
C PHE A 45 0.04 -10.12 -5.66
N ASP A 46 -1.11 -10.75 -5.34
CA ASP A 46 -1.37 -11.43 -4.06
C ASP A 46 -1.12 -10.54 -2.85
N ALA A 47 -1.41 -9.25 -2.98
CA ALA A 47 -1.20 -8.26 -1.94
C ALA A 47 -2.08 -8.50 -0.70
N ARG A 48 -1.51 -8.43 0.50
CA ARG A 48 -2.19 -8.59 1.79
C ARG A 48 -1.79 -7.49 2.77
N VAL A 49 -2.76 -6.79 3.34
CA VAL A 49 -2.53 -5.86 4.47
C VAL A 49 -2.14 -6.68 5.70
N VAL A 50 -0.94 -6.42 6.24
CA VAL A 50 -0.38 -7.17 7.38
C VAL A 50 -0.09 -6.28 8.59
N VAL A 51 0.08 -4.97 8.40
CA VAL A 51 0.24 -3.99 9.48
C VAL A 51 -0.57 -2.75 9.16
N LEU A 52 -1.28 -2.24 10.18
CA LEU A 52 -1.88 -0.92 10.19
C LEU A 52 -1.39 -0.21 11.46
N GLY A 53 -0.75 0.95 11.26
CA GLY A 53 -0.35 1.87 12.32
C GLY A 53 -1.35 3.01 12.49
N PHE A 54 -0.90 4.11 13.09
CA PHE A 54 -1.70 5.33 13.18
C PHE A 54 -2.01 5.88 11.78
N ASP A 55 -0.96 6.02 10.98
CA ASP A 55 -0.88 6.66 9.68
C ASP A 55 0.00 5.85 8.70
N THR A 56 0.27 4.60 9.02
CA THR A 56 1.15 3.71 8.26
C THR A 56 0.46 2.40 7.89
N MET A 57 0.85 1.82 6.77
CA MET A 57 0.40 0.50 6.32
C MET A 57 1.58 -0.30 5.79
N ILE A 58 1.60 -1.61 6.08
CA ILE A 58 2.49 -2.56 5.40
C ILE A 58 1.64 -3.61 4.68
N VAL A 59 1.99 -3.84 3.43
CA VAL A 59 1.38 -4.81 2.54
C VAL A 59 2.43 -5.87 2.17
N SER A 60 2.11 -7.14 2.38
CA SER A 60 2.91 -8.27 1.87
C SER A 60 2.46 -8.61 0.45
N VAL A 61 3.38 -9.04 -0.40
CA VAL A 61 3.19 -9.23 -1.84
C VAL A 61 3.71 -10.61 -2.24
N GLY A 62 2.85 -11.47 -2.78
CA GLY A 62 3.21 -12.83 -3.19
C GLY A 62 3.71 -12.95 -4.64
N ARG A 63 3.32 -12.00 -5.50
CA ARG A 63 3.72 -11.94 -6.91
C ARG A 63 4.18 -10.52 -7.26
N PRO A 64 5.39 -10.10 -6.84
CA PRO A 64 5.87 -8.76 -7.12
C PRO A 64 6.08 -8.53 -8.62
N PRO A 65 6.03 -7.26 -9.09
CA PRO A 65 6.38 -6.95 -10.48
C PRO A 65 7.83 -7.33 -10.75
N ALA A 66 8.05 -8.02 -11.88
CA ALA A 66 9.35 -8.60 -12.23
C ALA A 66 10.09 -7.80 -13.31
N THR A 67 9.40 -6.83 -13.93
CA THR A 67 9.97 -5.92 -14.94
C THR A 67 9.91 -4.48 -14.46
N ILE A 68 10.83 -3.65 -14.98
CA ILE A 68 10.87 -2.23 -14.61
C ILE A 68 9.65 -1.47 -15.16
N GLU A 69 9.10 -1.87 -16.29
CA GLU A 69 7.89 -1.29 -16.88
C GLU A 69 6.65 -1.54 -16.00
N GLU A 70 6.50 -2.76 -15.48
CA GLU A 70 5.45 -3.08 -14.51
C GLU A 70 5.65 -2.31 -13.21
N ALA A 71 6.90 -2.24 -12.72
CA ALA A 71 7.22 -1.54 -11.49
C ALA A 71 6.95 -0.04 -11.58
N ARG A 72 7.24 0.61 -12.72
CA ARG A 72 6.89 2.02 -12.97
C ARG A 72 5.39 2.26 -12.99
N THR A 73 4.65 1.38 -13.65
CA THR A 73 3.18 1.45 -13.68
C THR A 73 2.62 1.37 -12.25
N LEU A 74 3.09 0.40 -11.47
CA LEU A 74 2.66 0.22 -10.09
C LEU A 74 3.14 1.35 -9.16
N ALA A 75 4.32 1.91 -9.40
CA ALA A 75 4.82 3.09 -8.68
C ALA A 75 3.89 4.30 -8.87
N ALA A 76 3.36 4.52 -10.08
CA ALA A 76 2.38 5.58 -10.30
C ALA A 76 1.07 5.33 -9.52
N GLU A 77 0.65 4.07 -9.39
CA GLU A 77 -0.48 3.72 -8.53
C GLU A 77 -0.17 3.93 -7.05
N HIS A 78 1.03 3.58 -6.58
CA HIS A 78 1.49 3.87 -5.22
C HIS A 78 1.50 5.37 -4.94
N TYR A 79 1.94 6.19 -5.90
CA TYR A 79 1.92 7.64 -5.78
C TYR A 79 0.48 8.17 -5.62
N ALA A 80 -0.45 7.69 -6.44
CA ALA A 80 -1.86 8.07 -6.32
C ALA A 80 -2.51 7.59 -5.00
N PHE A 81 -2.02 6.48 -4.44
CA PHE A 81 -2.50 5.90 -3.19
C PHE A 81 -1.91 6.59 -1.94
N CYS A 82 -0.64 6.96 -2.01
CA CYS A 82 0.16 7.49 -0.90
C CYS A 82 1.27 8.41 -1.46
N PRO A 83 0.96 9.69 -1.77
CA PRO A 83 1.91 10.61 -2.39
C PRO A 83 3.18 10.83 -1.55
N ASP A 84 3.03 10.85 -0.22
CA ASP A 84 4.12 11.12 0.74
C ASP A 84 5.29 10.13 0.65
N ASN A 85 5.03 8.90 0.19
CA ASN A 85 6.08 7.91 -0.08
C ASN A 85 7.11 8.39 -1.12
N ILE A 86 6.76 9.37 -1.94
CA ILE A 86 7.64 9.98 -2.94
C ILE A 86 7.88 11.45 -2.60
N ASP A 87 6.84 12.21 -2.25
CA ASP A 87 6.96 13.65 -2.05
C ASP A 87 7.74 14.03 -0.78
N GLN A 88 7.76 13.14 0.22
CA GLN A 88 8.44 13.39 1.51
C GLN A 88 9.62 12.45 1.78
N ALA A 89 9.80 11.41 0.96
CA ALA A 89 10.92 10.49 1.08
C ALA A 89 11.97 10.72 -0.03
N PRO A 90 13.21 11.12 0.31
CA PRO A 90 14.28 11.19 -0.67
C PRO A 90 14.46 9.84 -1.38
N PRO A 91 14.69 9.83 -2.71
CA PRO A 91 15.17 10.94 -3.54
C PRO A 91 14.08 11.83 -4.18
N HIS A 92 12.80 11.69 -3.86
CA HIS A 92 11.69 12.39 -4.54
C HIS A 92 11.64 12.12 -6.06
N ASP A 93 11.84 10.85 -6.42
CA ASP A 93 11.91 10.40 -7.80
C ASP A 93 11.12 9.09 -7.94
N LEU A 94 10.12 9.12 -8.83
CA LEU A 94 9.23 7.99 -9.07
C LEU A 94 9.95 6.80 -9.73
N ASP A 95 10.92 7.05 -10.60
CA ASP A 95 11.72 5.99 -11.23
C ASP A 95 12.62 5.32 -10.20
N ALA A 96 13.27 6.12 -9.34
CA ALA A 96 14.06 5.58 -8.26
C ALA A 96 13.21 4.80 -7.24
N TYR A 97 11.97 5.25 -6.98
CA TYR A 97 11.01 4.53 -6.16
C TYR A 97 10.58 3.21 -6.80
N ALA A 98 10.27 3.21 -8.11
CA ALA A 98 9.93 2.00 -8.85
C ALA A 98 11.05 0.95 -8.79
N GLU A 99 12.30 1.37 -8.98
CA GLU A 99 13.46 0.48 -8.94
C GLU A 99 13.72 -0.11 -7.55
N LYS A 100 13.58 0.70 -6.50
CA LYS A 100 14.05 0.35 -5.15
C LYS A 100 12.97 -0.18 -4.22
N ALA A 101 11.75 0.32 -4.36
CA ALA A 101 10.64 0.04 -3.43
C ALA A 101 9.52 -0.80 -4.05
N VAL A 102 9.56 -1.06 -5.36
CA VAL A 102 8.49 -1.79 -6.07
C VAL A 102 9.02 -3.02 -6.81
N LEU A 103 10.05 -2.86 -7.65
CA LEU A 103 10.62 -3.95 -8.45
C LEU A 103 11.13 -5.09 -7.55
N ASN A 104 10.60 -6.30 -7.77
CA ASN A 104 10.91 -7.51 -7.01
C ASN A 104 10.71 -7.39 -5.48
N GLN A 105 9.94 -6.42 -5.00
CA GLN A 105 9.73 -6.23 -3.56
C GLN A 105 8.53 -7.04 -3.06
N GLU A 106 8.77 -7.93 -2.09
CA GLU A 106 7.74 -8.77 -1.44
C GLU A 106 6.97 -8.04 -0.34
N ALA A 107 7.29 -6.77 -0.09
CA ALA A 107 6.57 -5.92 0.84
C ALA A 107 6.57 -4.46 0.35
N TRP A 108 5.45 -3.78 0.57
CA TRP A 108 5.29 -2.35 0.36
C TRP A 108 4.92 -1.67 1.66
N SER A 109 5.51 -0.51 1.89
CA SER A 109 5.26 0.33 3.06
C SER A 109 4.66 1.64 2.61
N PHE A 110 3.65 2.11 3.32
CA PHE A 110 2.96 3.38 3.08
C PHE A 110 2.90 4.18 4.37
N TRP A 111 3.07 5.49 4.26
CA TRP A 111 3.01 6.45 5.36
C TRP A 111 2.40 7.75 4.84
N TRP A 112 1.39 8.25 5.56
CA TRP A 112 0.71 9.51 5.26
C TRP A 112 0.93 10.49 6.42
N ASP A 113 1.50 11.68 6.21
CA ASP A 113 1.62 12.76 7.22
C ASP A 113 0.73 13.95 6.83
#